data_AF-A0A1B7VS79-F1
#
_entry.id   AF-A0A1B7VS79-F1
#
_cell.length_a   1.000
_cell.length_b   1.000
_cell.length_c   1.000
_cell.angle_alpha   90.00
_cell.angle_beta   90.00
_cell.angle_gamma   90.00
#
_symmetry.space_group_name_H-M   'P 1'
#
loop_
_entity.id
_entity.type
_entity.pdbx_description
1 polymer ?
#
loop_
_entity_poly.entity_id
_entity_poly.type
_entity_poly.pdbx_seq_one_letter_code
_entity_poly.pdbx_strand_id
1 'polypeptide(L)'
;MKAKVPLNYTTDQGYAIMMEHLSPGKGGRHRQTMSYGKRPNLNLASREALAQEIWDVRCIYLRQGLYNREIRESLQTLIRQNKSTWPWIFEK
;
A
#
# COMPACT_ATOMS: atom_id res chain seq x y z
N MET A 1 -12.63 -5.61 16.98
CA MET A 1 -11.29 -6.24 17.04
C MET A 1 -10.24 -5.14 17.08
N LYS A 2 -9.21 -5.28 17.94
CA LYS A 2 -8.02 -4.41 17.92
C LYS A 2 -6.97 -5.05 17.01
N ALA A 3 -6.24 -4.25 16.24
CA ALA A 3 -5.12 -4.74 15.43
C ALA A 3 -4.06 -5.35 16.36
N LYS A 4 -3.61 -6.58 16.07
CA LYS A 4 -2.47 -7.20 16.75
C LYS A 4 -1.20 -6.64 16.13
N VAL A 5 -0.71 -5.57 16.72
CA VAL A 5 0.56 -4.96 16.33
C VAL A 5 1.66 -5.56 17.22
N PRO A 6 2.78 -6.07 16.66
CA PRO A 6 3.90 -6.55 17.47
C PRO A 6 4.38 -5.47 18.43
N LEU A 7 4.91 -5.88 19.59
CA LEU A 7 5.27 -4.97 20.70
C LEU A 7 6.23 -3.84 20.30
N ASN A 8 6.99 -4.02 19.22
CA ASN A 8 8.02 -3.07 18.74
C ASN A 8 7.67 -2.40 17.40
N TYR A 9 6.40 -2.45 16.97
CA TYR A 9 5.95 -1.76 15.76
C TYR A 9 5.03 -0.59 16.12
N THR A 10 5.41 0.63 15.70
CA THR A 10 4.64 1.86 15.91
C THR A 10 4.14 2.44 14.58
N THR A 11 3.12 3.29 14.62
CA THR A 11 2.44 3.77 13.40
C THR A 11 3.30 4.65 12.48
N ASP A 12 4.38 5.22 13.00
CA ASP A 12 5.38 6.03 12.28
C ASP A 12 6.40 5.18 11.51
N GLN A 13 6.42 3.87 11.73
CA GLN A 13 7.34 2.92 11.09
C GLN A 13 6.80 2.30 9.80
N GLY A 14 5.59 2.69 9.40
CA GLY A 14 4.94 2.24 8.17
C GLY A 14 5.48 2.94 6.92
N TYR A 15 5.44 2.23 5.80
CA TYR A 15 5.73 2.83 4.49
C TYR A 15 4.44 3.29 3.83
N ALA A 16 4.38 4.57 3.45
CA ALA A 16 3.25 5.14 2.73
C ALA A 16 3.38 4.98 1.22
N ILE A 17 2.25 4.73 0.54
CA ILE A 17 2.15 4.83 -0.93
C ILE A 17 1.66 6.23 -1.25
N MET A 18 2.58 7.08 -1.73
CA MET A 18 2.21 8.39 -2.23
C MET A 18 1.67 8.25 -3.65
N MET A 19 0.49 8.82 -3.91
CA MET A 19 -0.13 8.83 -5.23
C MET A 19 -0.40 10.26 -5.67
N GLU A 20 -0.26 10.48 -6.97
CA GLU A 20 -0.40 11.80 -7.59
C GLU A 20 -1.74 12.49 -7.26
N HIS A 21 -1.64 13.79 -7.01
CA HIS A 21 -2.75 14.73 -6.87
C HIS A 21 -2.74 15.68 -8.06
N LEU A 22 -3.83 15.74 -8.83
CA LEU A 22 -3.93 16.66 -9.97
C LEU A 22 -4.15 18.10 -9.47
N SER A 23 -3.28 19.02 -9.87
CA SER A 23 -3.41 20.46 -9.58
C SER A 23 -3.28 21.29 -10.87
N PRO A 24 -4.24 22.18 -11.20
CA PRO A 24 -5.49 22.42 -10.49
C PRO A 24 -6.47 21.24 -10.64
N GLY A 25 -7.17 20.88 -9.56
CA GLY A 25 -8.09 19.75 -9.54
C GLY A 25 -8.63 19.45 -8.14
N LYS A 26 -9.68 18.62 -8.05
CA LYS A 26 -10.22 18.12 -6.78
C LYS A 26 -10.01 16.62 -6.66
N GLY A 27 -9.06 16.23 -5.81
CA GLY A 27 -8.84 14.86 -5.38
C GLY A 27 -7.79 14.11 -6.21
N GLY A 28 -6.84 13.48 -5.52
CA GLY A 28 -5.81 12.64 -6.13
C GLY A 28 -6.22 11.19 -6.35
N ARG A 29 -5.34 10.41 -6.97
CA ARG A 29 -5.57 8.98 -7.26
C ARG A 29 -5.74 8.12 -6.00
N HIS A 30 -5.26 8.60 -4.86
CA HIS A 30 -5.48 7.93 -3.56
C HIS A 30 -6.97 7.65 -3.28
N ARG A 31 -7.90 8.51 -3.75
CA ARG A 31 -9.35 8.26 -3.55
C ARG A 31 -9.90 7.08 -4.35
N GLN A 32 -9.15 6.62 -5.34
CA GLN A 32 -9.55 5.52 -6.23
C GLN A 32 -9.15 4.17 -5.65
N THR A 33 -8.35 4.13 -4.58
CA THR A 33 -7.96 2.87 -3.96
C THR A 33 -9.15 2.21 -3.29
N MET A 34 -9.16 0.89 -3.30
CA MET A 34 -10.18 0.07 -2.66
C MET A 34 -10.26 0.32 -1.16
N SER A 35 -9.16 0.72 -0.52
CA SER A 35 -9.03 1.03 0.90
C SER A 35 -9.52 2.43 1.29
N TYR A 36 -9.69 3.34 0.33
CA TYR A 36 -10.06 4.73 0.62
C TYR A 36 -11.40 4.81 1.37
N GLY A 37 -11.40 5.51 2.51
CA GLY A 37 -12.58 5.67 3.35
C GLY A 37 -13.07 4.40 4.06
N LYS A 38 -12.33 3.28 3.97
CA LYS A 38 -12.70 2.01 4.60
C LYS A 38 -11.82 1.70 5.80
N ARG A 39 -12.37 0.92 6.72
CA ARG A 39 -11.59 0.34 7.83
C ARG A 39 -10.72 -0.81 7.30
N PRO A 40 -9.51 -1.00 7.84
CA PRO A 40 -8.65 -2.11 7.44
C PRO A 40 -9.31 -3.45 7.75
N ASN A 41 -9.16 -4.42 6.85
CA ASN A 41 -9.62 -5.79 7.07
C ASN A 41 -8.62 -6.54 7.95
N LEU A 42 -8.95 -6.66 9.24
CA LEU A 42 -8.09 -7.30 10.24
C LEU A 42 -8.07 -8.84 10.15
N ASN A 43 -8.86 -9.43 9.24
CA ASN A 43 -8.85 -10.88 9.00
C ASN A 43 -7.79 -11.30 7.96
N LEU A 44 -7.21 -10.36 7.21
CA LEU A 44 -6.14 -10.64 6.26
C LEU A 44 -4.80 -10.72 6.98
N ALA A 45 -3.94 -11.64 6.56
CA ALA A 45 -2.54 -11.58 6.96
C ALA A 45 -1.89 -10.31 6.38
N SER A 46 -0.89 -9.75 7.08
CA SER A 46 -0.21 -8.51 6.66
C SER A 46 0.32 -8.60 5.22
N ARG A 47 0.81 -9.79 4.82
CA ARG A 47 1.28 -10.07 3.46
C ARG A 47 0.17 -10.02 2.41
N GLU A 48 -1.02 -10.50 2.75
CA GLU A 48 -2.18 -10.47 1.85
C GLU A 48 -2.70 -9.05 1.70
N ALA A 49 -2.79 -8.32 2.82
CA ALA A 49 -3.16 -6.90 2.80
C ALA A 49 -2.19 -6.09 1.94
N LEU A 50 -0.87 -6.26 2.11
CA LEU A 50 0.13 -5.60 1.28
C LEU A 50 -0.01 -5.98 -0.21
N ALA A 51 -0.22 -7.26 -0.52
CA ALA A 51 -0.39 -7.71 -1.89
C ALA A 51 -1.65 -7.09 -2.55
N GLN A 52 -2.74 -6.96 -1.79
CA GLN A 52 -3.98 -6.37 -2.27
C GLN A 52 -3.83 -4.88 -2.57
N GLU A 53 -3.21 -4.10 -1.67
CA GLU A 53 -2.97 -2.67 -1.91
C GLU A 53 -2.03 -2.42 -3.09
N ILE A 54 -0.94 -3.21 -3.22
CA ILE A 54 -0.02 -3.11 -4.36
C ILE A 54 -0.73 -3.42 -5.68
N TRP A 55 -1.56 -4.47 -5.69
CA TRP A 55 -2.31 -4.86 -6.88
C TRP A 55 -3.31 -3.78 -7.29
N ASP A 56 -4.04 -3.23 -6.33
CA ASP A 56 -5.02 -2.17 -6.57
C ASP A 56 -4.37 -0.91 -7.16
N VAL A 57 -3.28 -0.43 -6.55
CA VAL A 57 -2.52 0.71 -7.07
C VAL A 57 -2.01 0.44 -8.49
N ARG A 58 -1.44 -0.74 -8.73
CA ARG A 58 -1.02 -1.16 -10.08
C ARG A 58 -2.18 -1.12 -11.08
N CYS A 59 -3.35 -1.64 -10.71
CA CYS A 59 -4.54 -1.64 -11.56
C CYS A 59 -5.03 -0.23 -11.89
N ILE A 60 -5.00 0.70 -10.93
CA ILE A 60 -5.35 2.11 -11.15
C ILE A 60 -4.46 2.73 -12.22
N TYR A 61 -3.14 2.59 -12.07
CA TYR A 61 -2.18 3.13 -13.03
C TYR A 61 -2.25 2.44 -14.40
N LEU A 62 -2.47 1.12 -14.45
CA LEU A 62 -2.65 0.40 -15.71
C LEU A 62 -3.89 0.86 -16.47
N ARG A 63 -5.03 0.99 -15.77
CA ARG A 63 -6.30 1.42 -16.38
C ARG A 63 -6.21 2.82 -16.98
N GLN A 64 -5.38 3.68 -16.41
CA GLN A 64 -5.17 5.05 -16.87
C GLN A 64 -4.06 5.17 -17.92
N GLY A 65 -3.41 4.07 -18.30
CA GLY A 65 -2.29 4.10 -19.26
C GLY A 65 -1.01 4.75 -18.72
N LEU A 66 -0.89 4.89 -17.40
CA LEU A 66 0.20 5.60 -16.72
C LEU A 66 1.22 4.66 -16.08
N TYR A 67 0.94 3.36 -16.04
CA TYR A 67 1.86 2.38 -15.44
C TYR A 67 3.16 2.28 -16.25
N ASN A 68 4.23 2.82 -15.69
CA ASN A 68 5.55 2.88 -16.32
C ASN A 68 6.61 2.16 -15.47
N ARG A 69 7.87 2.22 -15.92
CA ARG A 69 9.01 1.59 -15.23
C ARG A 69 9.19 2.13 -13.81
N GLU A 70 9.07 3.44 -13.62
CA GLU A 70 9.26 4.08 -12.32
C GLU A 70 8.22 3.60 -11.30
N ILE A 71 6.92 3.62 -11.65
CA ILE A 71 5.85 3.11 -10.78
C ILE A 71 6.08 1.63 -10.43
N ARG A 72 6.47 0.82 -11.42
CA ARG A 72 6.80 -0.59 -11.18
C ARG A 72 7.93 -0.74 -10.16
N GLU A 73 9.02 0.00 -10.33
CA GLU A 73 10.19 -0.05 -9.44
C GLU A 73 9.86 0.47 -8.04
N SER A 74 9.03 1.51 -7.91
CA SER A 74 8.55 2.01 -6.61
C SER A 74 7.72 0.96 -5.87
N LEU A 75 6.77 0.30 -6.55
CA LEU A 75 5.96 -0.77 -5.94
C LEU A 75 6.82 -1.96 -5.52
N GLN A 76 7.79 -2.37 -6.36
CA GLN A 76 8.71 -3.45 -6.01
C GLN A 76 9.62 -3.08 -4.82
N THR A 77 10.06 -1.82 -4.75
CA THR A 77 10.87 -1.31 -3.64
C THR A 77 10.08 -1.31 -2.35
N LEU A 78 8.81 -0.88 -2.38
CA LEU A 78 7.92 -0.94 -1.22
C LEU A 78 7.73 -2.36 -0.69
N ILE A 79 7.55 -3.34 -1.57
CA ILE A 79 7.43 -4.76 -1.19
C ILE A 79 8.73 -5.23 -0.52
N ARG A 80 9.88 -4.90 -1.09
CA ARG A 80 11.19 -5.27 -0.53
C ARG A 80 11.39 -4.65 0.84
N GLN A 81 11.16 -3.35 0.98
CA GLN A 81 11.30 -2.60 2.23
C GLN A 81 10.43 -3.18 3.35
N ASN A 82 9.16 -3.45 3.09
CA ASN A 82 8.28 -4.04 4.10
C ASN A 82 8.78 -5.41 4.56
N LYS A 83 9.17 -6.28 3.61
CA LYS A 83 9.66 -7.63 3.92
C LYS A 83 11.03 -7.64 4.59
N SER A 84 11.91 -6.70 4.25
CA SER A 84 13.26 -6.63 4.84
C SER A 84 13.27 -6.01 6.22
N THR A 85 12.46 -4.96 6.43
CA THR A 85 12.43 -4.22 7.69
C THR A 85 11.58 -4.97 8.74
N TRP A 86 10.51 -5.64 8.31
CA TRP A 86 9.56 -6.30 9.20
C TRP A 86 9.32 -7.77 8.83
N PRO A 87 10.36 -8.61 8.75
CA PRO A 87 10.23 -9.98 8.23
C PRO A 87 9.18 -10.80 9.00
N TRP A 88 9.16 -10.75 10.34
CA TRP A 88 8.20 -11.47 11.17
C TRP A 88 6.74 -11.02 10.99
N ILE A 89 6.49 -9.80 10.47
CA ILE A 89 5.13 -9.31 10.18
C ILE A 89 4.62 -9.87 8.85
N PHE A 90 5.53 -10.06 7.90
CA PHE A 90 5.24 -10.46 6.52
C PHE A 90 5.65 -11.91 6.19
N GLU A 91 6.07 -12.67 7.20
CA GLU A 91 6.28 -14.12 7.15
C GLU A 91 4.99 -14.87 6.79
N LYS A 92 5.14 -16.11 6.35
CA LYS A 92 4.07 -16.91 5.74
C LYS A 92 3.42 -17.84 6.76
#